data_AF-A0A317HF56-F1
#
_entry.id   AF-A0A317HF56-F1
#
_cell.length_a   1.000
_cell.length_b   1.000
_cell.length_c   1.000
_cell.angle_alpha   90.00
_cell.angle_beta   90.00
_cell.angle_gamma   90.00
#
_symmetry.space_group_name_H-M   'P 1'
#
loop_
_entity.id
_entity.type
_entity.pdbx_description
1 polymer ?
#
loop_
_entity_poly.entity_id
_entity_poly.type
_entity_poly.pdbx_seq_one_letter_code
_entity_poly.pdbx_strand_id
1 'polypeptide(L)'
;MKGKIIVFGQFVFIVLFVYALSSEYRANVFQQEWVTSNAWPLEYLLNGYLAASLIGVTLGGAVLLLADYIRERNRRRLNILA
;
A
#
# COMPACT_ATOMS: atom_id res chain seq x y z
N MET A 1 3.93 3.10 -19.10
CA MET A 1 4.01 1.98 -18.12
C MET A 1 5.11 2.15 -17.08
N LYS A 2 6.37 2.39 -17.46
CA LYS A 2 7.50 2.48 -16.51
C LYS A 2 7.27 3.47 -15.35
N GLY A 3 6.81 4.70 -15.63
CA GLY A 3 6.50 5.69 -14.58
C GLY A 3 5.41 5.26 -13.59
N LYS A 4 4.33 4.62 -14.08
CA LYS A 4 3.24 4.11 -13.22
C LYS A 4 3.73 3.03 -12.26
N ILE A 5 4.62 2.16 -12.73
CA ILE A 5 5.20 1.07 -11.91
C ILE A 5 6.10 1.64 -10.82
N ILE A 6 6.92 2.66 -11.14
CA ILE A 6 7.80 3.31 -10.15
C ILE A 6 6.98 3.98 -9.04
N VAL A 7 5.96 4.77 -9.41
CA VAL A 7 5.08 5.43 -8.44
C VAL A 7 4.33 4.41 -7.59
N PHE A 8 3.83 3.33 -8.21
CA PHE A 8 3.17 2.25 -7.47
C PHE A 8 4.14 1.53 -6.53
N GLY A 9 5.38 1.30 -6.93
CA GLY A 9 6.42 0.74 -6.07
C GLY A 9 6.73 1.63 -4.85
N GLN A 10 6.82 2.96 -5.05
CA GLN A 10 6.96 3.91 -3.94
C GLN A 10 5.76 3.87 -2.99
N PHE A 11 4.55 3.77 -3.53
CA PHE A 11 3.36 3.60 -2.72
C PHE A 11 3.42 2.32 -1.88
N VAL A 12 3.74 1.16 -2.48
CA VAL A 12 3.90 -0.11 -1.74
C VAL A 12 4.95 0.01 -0.64
N PHE A 13 6.08 0.66 -0.92
CA PHE A 13 7.12 0.89 0.08
C PHE A 13 6.62 1.69 1.28
N ILE A 14 5.84 2.75 1.05
CA ILE A 14 5.21 3.53 2.12
C ILE A 14 4.23 2.66 2.92
N VAL A 15 3.42 1.83 2.26
CA VAL A 15 2.49 0.91 2.94
C VAL A 15 3.23 -0.05 3.88
N LEU A 16 4.37 -0.60 3.43
CA LEU A 16 5.20 -1.46 4.27
C LEU A 16 5.77 -0.72 5.50
N PHE A 17 6.20 0.52 5.33
CA PHE A 17 6.66 1.37 6.43
C PHE A 17 5.54 1.62 7.45
N VAL A 18 4.35 1.99 6.98
CA VAL A 18 3.19 2.21 7.85
C VAL A 18 2.83 0.93 8.59
N TYR A 19 2.82 -0.21 7.91
CA TYR A 19 2.56 -1.51 8.54
C TYR A 19 3.59 -1.86 9.62
N ALA A 20 4.88 -1.67 9.34
CA ALA A 20 5.95 -1.91 10.32
C ALA A 20 5.78 -1.01 11.55
N LEU A 21 5.54 0.29 11.35
CA LEU A 21 5.29 1.23 12.45
C LEU A 21 4.06 0.84 13.28
N SER A 22 2.96 0.45 12.63
CA SER A 22 1.76 -0.04 13.33
C SER A 22 2.04 -1.32 14.11
N SER A 23 2.90 -2.21 13.59
CA SER A 23 3.28 -3.45 14.27
C SER A 23 4.09 -3.17 15.53
N GLU A 24 5.12 -2.32 15.43
CA GLU A 24 5.96 -1.90 16.57
C GLU A 24 5.12 -1.20 17.64
N TYR A 25 4.22 -0.29 17.22
CA TYR A 25 3.30 0.39 18.13
C TYR A 25 2.44 -0.59 18.92
N ARG A 26 1.82 -1.58 18.25
CA ARG A 26 0.98 -2.58 18.91
C ARG A 26 1.77 -3.55 19.81
N ALA A 27 3.05 -3.74 19.53
CA ALA A 27 3.92 -4.59 20.35
C ALA A 27 4.39 -3.90 21.63
N ASN A 28 4.31 -2.56 21.71
CA ASN A 28 4.87 -1.78 22.81
C ASN A 28 3.78 -1.02 23.60
N VAL A 29 3.47 -1.52 24.80
CA VAL A 29 2.45 -0.92 25.69
C VAL A 29 2.83 0.50 26.13
N PHE A 30 4.11 0.78 26.36
CA PHE A 30 4.55 2.13 26.76
C PHE A 30 4.30 3.16 25.64
N GLN A 31 4.50 2.76 24.38
CA GLN A 31 4.21 3.64 23.25
C GLN A 31 2.70 3.85 23.08
N GLN A 32 1.88 2.82 23.32
CA GLN A 32 0.43 2.95 23.29
C GLN A 32 -0.05 3.95 24.35
N GLU A 33 0.39 3.80 25.60
CA GLU A 33 0.00 4.72 26.67
C GLU A 33 0.46 6.16 26.39
N TRP A 34 1.70 6.33 25.91
CA TRP A 34 2.22 7.66 25.56
C TRP A 34 1.44 8.30 24.40
N VAL A 35 1.11 7.55 23.35
CA VAL A 35 0.34 8.06 22.20
C VAL A 35 -1.09 8.39 22.60
N THR A 36 -1.78 7.53 23.35
CA THR A 36 -3.14 7.81 23.81
C THR A 36 -3.21 9.07 24.68
N SER A 37 -2.16 9.36 25.45
CA SER A 37 -2.09 10.53 26.33
C SER A 37 -1.58 11.82 25.67
N ASN A 38 -0.65 11.75 24.70
CA ASN A 38 0.00 12.93 24.11
C ASN A 38 -0.38 13.18 22.65
N ALA A 39 -0.83 12.14 21.95
CA ALA A 39 -0.95 12.14 20.50
C ALA A 39 -2.13 11.27 20.02
N TRP A 40 -3.29 11.37 20.67
CA TRP A 40 -4.46 10.53 20.39
C TRP A 40 -4.87 10.44 18.90
N PRO A 41 -4.69 11.46 18.03
CA PRO A 41 -5.03 11.31 16.61
C PRO A 41 -4.11 10.32 15.87
N LEU A 42 -2.87 10.15 16.34
CA LEU A 42 -1.92 9.19 15.78
C LEU A 42 -2.30 7.75 16.11
N GLU A 43 -3.15 7.53 17.12
CA GLU A 43 -3.64 6.20 17.46
C GLU A 43 -4.39 5.57 16.27
N TYR A 44 -5.24 6.32 15.56
CA TYR A 44 -5.93 5.81 14.37
C TYR A 44 -4.97 5.34 13.27
N LEU A 45 -3.84 6.03 13.15
CA LEU A 45 -2.79 5.76 12.17
C LEU A 45 -1.99 4.50 12.55
N LEU A 46 -1.68 4.35 13.83
CA LEU A 46 -0.79 3.33 14.37
C LEU A 46 -1.50 2.04 14.83
N ASN A 47 -2.79 2.10 15.15
CA ASN A 47 -3.60 0.94 15.59
C ASN A 47 -3.73 -0.13 14.47
N GLY A 48 -3.41 0.25 13.23
CA GLY A 48 -3.25 -0.67 12.11
C GLY A 48 -4.48 -0.78 11.22
N TYR A 49 -5.55 -0.03 11.50
CA TYR A 49 -6.66 0.16 10.57
C TYR A 49 -6.18 0.79 9.26
N LEU A 50 -5.41 1.87 9.34
CA LEU A 50 -4.83 2.50 8.15
C LEU A 50 -3.92 1.53 7.39
N ALA A 51 -3.05 0.80 8.09
CA ALA A 51 -2.19 -0.19 7.47
C ALA A 51 -2.99 -1.26 6.71
N ALA A 52 -4.04 -1.81 7.32
CA ALA A 52 -4.91 -2.79 6.69
C ALA A 52 -5.65 -2.23 5.45
N SER A 53 -6.18 -1.01 5.54
CA SER A 53 -6.82 -0.34 4.40
C SER A 53 -5.84 -0.10 3.24
N LEU A 54 -4.63 0.38 3.55
CA LEU A 54 -3.58 0.62 2.55
C LEU A 54 -3.09 -0.67 1.90
N ILE A 55 -3.02 -1.78 2.65
CA ILE A 55 -2.73 -3.11 2.08
C ILE A 55 -3.84 -3.50 1.10
N GLY A 56 -5.11 -3.33 1.46
CA GLY A 56 -6.24 -3.59 0.56
C GLY A 56 -6.18 -2.78 -0.73
N VAL A 57 -5.90 -1.48 -0.63
CA VAL A 57 -5.69 -0.59 -1.79
C VAL A 57 -4.51 -1.05 -2.63
N THR A 58 -3.41 -1.48 -2.00
CA THR A 58 -2.23 -2.00 -2.70
C THR A 58 -2.58 -3.24 -3.51
N LEU A 59 -3.30 -4.20 -2.93
CA LEU A 59 -3.73 -5.41 -3.63
C LEU A 59 -4.64 -5.07 -4.82
N GLY A 60 -5.63 -4.19 -4.61
CA GLY A 60 -6.51 -3.74 -5.69
C GLY A 60 -5.75 -3.02 -6.83
N GLY A 61 -4.84 -2.12 -6.47
CA GLY A 61 -3.99 -1.41 -7.43
C GLY A 61 -3.08 -2.35 -8.22
N ALA A 62 -2.51 -3.38 -7.58
CA ALA A 62 -1.68 -4.38 -8.24
C ALA A 62 -2.47 -5.19 -9.27
N VAL A 63 -3.70 -5.59 -8.94
CA VAL A 63 -4.60 -6.30 -9.87
C VAL A 63 -4.90 -5.44 -11.09
N LEU A 64 -5.22 -4.15 -10.90
CA LEU A 64 -5.50 -3.23 -12.00
C LEU A 64 -4.28 -3.00 -12.89
N LEU A 65 -3.09 -2.83 -12.31
CA LEU A 65 -1.85 -2.70 -13.08
C LEU A 65 -1.52 -3.95 -13.90
N LEU A 66 -1.75 -5.13 -13.34
CA LEU A 66 -1.62 -6.40 -14.06
C LEU A 66 -2.64 -6.52 -15.19
N ALA A 67 -3.89 -6.17 -14.95
CA ALA A 67 -4.94 -6.20 -15.97
C ALA A 67 -4.61 -5.27 -17.14
N ASP A 68 -4.16 -4.04 -16.85
CA ASP A 68 -3.70 -3.08 -17.86
C ASP A 68 -2.50 -3.64 -18.65
N TYR A 69 -1.55 -4.28 -17.97
CA TYR A 69 -0.40 -4.91 -18.60
C TYR A 69 -0.77 -6.02 -19.58
N ILE A 70 -1.67 -6.92 -19.16
CA ILE A 70 -2.16 -8.00 -20.00
C ILE A 70 -2.93 -7.45 -21.20
N ARG A 71 -3.78 -6.44 -20.99
CA ARG A 71 -4.58 -5.81 -22.05
C ARG A 71 -3.69 -5.14 -23.11
N GLU A 72 -2.69 -4.39 -22.69
CA GLU A 72 -1.72 -3.74 -23.57
C GLU A 72 -0.92 -4.77 -24.39
N ARG A 73 -0.48 -5.85 -23.74
CA ARG A 73 0.23 -6.96 -24.40
C ARG A 73 -0.63 -7.60 -25.50
N ASN A 74 -1.91 -7.86 -25.22
CA ASN A 74 -2.81 -8.51 -26.16
C ASN A 74 -3.12 -7.63 -27.37
N ARG A 75 -3.29 -6.30 -27.19
CA ARG A 75 -3.45 -5.36 -28.31
C ARG A 75 -2.25 -5.36 -29.25
N ARG A 76 -1.04 -5.36 -28.70
CA ARG A 76 0.19 -5.40 -29.52
C ARG A 76 0.30 -6.68 -30.34
N ARG A 77 -0.11 -7.81 -29.77
CA ARG A 77 -0.14 -9.09 -30.50
C ARG A 77 -1.12 -9.07 -31.67
N LEU A 78 -2.30 -8.50 -31.48
CA LEU A 78 -3.32 -8.40 -32.54
C LEU A 78 -2.87 -7.50 -33.70
N ASN A 79 -2.21 -6.37 -33.40
CA ASN A 79 -1.69 -5.47 -34.44
C ASN A 79 -0.53 -6.04 -35.27
N ILE A 80 0.11 -7.13 -34.84
CA ILE A 80 1.18 -7.80 -35.60
C ILE A 80 0.59 -8.87 -36.54
N LEU A 81 -0.64 -9.32 -36.28
CA LEU A 81 -1.33 -10.38 -37.02
C LEU A 81 -2.36 -9.84 -38.02
N ALA A 82 -2.57 -8.52 -38.05
CA ALA A 82 -3.44 -7.80 -38.98
C ALA A 82 -2.60 -7.08 -40.03
#